data_AF-A0A511T6H7-F1
#
_entry.id   AF-A0A511T6H7-F1
#
_cell.length_a   1.000
_cell.length_b   1.000
_cell.length_c   1.000
_cell.angle_alpha   90.00
_cell.angle_beta   90.00
_cell.angle_gamma   90.00
#
_symmetry.space_group_name_H-M   'P 1'
#
loop_
_entity.id
_entity.type
_entity.pdbx_description
1 polymer ?
#
loop_
_entity_poly.entity_id
_entity_poly.type
_entity_poly.pdbx_seq_one_letter_code
_entity_poly.pdbx_strand_id
1 'polypeptide(L)'
;MRRSALTLLLLLCAACARTSSVVPRRGPPVTVVPPELALESGYSPWAISMPFGLAQDGSALVLRFLERAEASGARYLSNVQVVFVADDAGTSMECRTTLMPEGTIPPWKPLIRTAMAAGEYAPLKLVSRPVPDVVVSCQETWAVTMVPQAVRVSNAGGAPPGELTIGGNMVRRPEVRCGPVATMRLLTRYAFEDAVNYVPPRIERMGEHRPELKLQETEAECYPRDPASPGVNRIEAMAYGGAGPRAAFLDGPMPLMEAPRSAPQMDL
;
A
#
# COMPACT_ATOMS: atom_id res chain seq x y z
N MET A 1 -75.74 15.10 5.01
CA MET A 1 -74.52 15.90 4.79
C MET A 1 -73.31 15.11 5.29
N ARG A 2 -72.26 15.06 4.45
CA ARG A 2 -70.85 14.69 4.76
C ARG A 2 -70.57 13.26 5.23
N ARG A 3 -70.40 12.38 4.22
CA ARG A 3 -69.44 11.27 4.21
C ARG A 3 -68.02 11.84 4.14
N SER A 4 -67.04 11.10 4.67
CA SER A 4 -65.60 11.08 4.35
C SER A 4 -64.75 11.06 5.62
N ALA A 5 -64.63 9.87 6.20
CA ALA A 5 -63.56 9.52 7.12
C ALA A 5 -62.90 8.24 6.60
N LEU A 6 -61.58 8.17 6.77
CA LEU A 6 -60.76 6.95 6.68
C LEU A 6 -60.45 6.40 5.28
N THR A 7 -59.55 7.07 4.55
CA THR A 7 -58.58 6.41 3.66
C THR A 7 -57.34 7.29 3.55
N LEU A 8 -56.56 7.37 4.62
CA LEU A 8 -55.21 7.93 4.60
C LEU A 8 -54.35 7.09 5.55
N LEU A 9 -53.13 6.77 5.11
CA LEU A 9 -52.11 5.95 5.77
C LEU A 9 -52.29 4.42 5.70
N LEU A 10 -51.92 3.85 4.55
CA LEU A 10 -51.19 2.57 4.47
C LEU A 10 -50.50 2.49 3.10
N LEU A 11 -49.68 3.52 2.80
CA LEU A 11 -48.60 3.41 1.82
C LEU A 11 -47.46 2.63 2.51
N LEU A 12 -47.56 1.30 2.45
CA LEU A 12 -46.47 0.42 2.82
C LEU A 12 -45.27 0.74 1.93
N CYS A 13 -44.25 1.33 2.55
CA CYS A 13 -42.90 1.45 2.03
C CYS A 13 -42.40 0.05 1.62
N ALA A 14 -42.53 -0.30 0.35
CA ALA A 14 -41.72 -1.30 -0.31
C ALA A 14 -40.29 -0.74 -0.47
N ALA A 15 -39.63 -0.42 0.63
CA ALA A 15 -38.19 -0.23 0.66
C ALA A 15 -37.59 -1.62 0.51
N CYS A 16 -37.39 -2.04 -0.73
CA CYS A 16 -36.49 -3.13 -1.06
C CYS A 16 -35.09 -2.73 -0.56
N ALA A 17 -34.80 -3.05 0.70
CA ALA A 17 -33.45 -3.21 1.17
C ALA A 17 -32.85 -4.40 0.39
N ARG A 18 -32.44 -4.14 -0.85
CA ARG A 18 -31.41 -4.92 -1.52
C ARG A 18 -30.13 -4.57 -0.79
N THR A 19 -29.97 -5.13 0.40
CA THR A 19 -28.66 -5.38 0.97
C THR A 19 -28.02 -6.35 -0.01
N SER A 20 -27.38 -5.82 -1.04
CA SER A 20 -26.42 -6.55 -1.83
C SER A 20 -25.28 -6.88 -0.87
N SER A 21 -25.47 -7.92 -0.05
CA SER A 21 -24.38 -8.60 0.62
C SER A 21 -23.63 -9.35 -0.48
N VAL A 22 -22.94 -8.59 -1.32
CA VAL A 22 -21.85 -9.11 -2.14
C VAL A 22 -20.83 -9.55 -1.10
N VAL A 23 -20.91 -10.83 -0.71
CA VAL A 23 -19.81 -11.48 -0.01
C VAL A 23 -18.64 -11.34 -0.98
N PRO A 24 -17.59 -10.57 -0.64
CA PRO A 24 -16.45 -10.44 -1.53
C PRO A 24 -15.96 -11.86 -1.75
N ARG A 25 -15.98 -12.28 -3.01
CA ARG A 25 -15.55 -13.62 -3.41
C ARG A 25 -14.05 -13.67 -3.15
N ARG A 26 -13.65 -14.03 -1.93
CA ARG A 26 -12.25 -14.23 -1.54
C ARG A 26 -11.75 -15.48 -2.25
N GLY A 27 -11.35 -15.31 -3.50
CA GLY A 27 -10.44 -16.24 -4.13
C GLY A 27 -9.12 -16.31 -3.35
N PRO A 28 -8.29 -17.33 -3.57
CA PRO A 28 -6.94 -17.33 -3.05
C PRO A 28 -6.17 -16.10 -3.57
N PRO A 29 -5.20 -15.62 -2.79
CA PRO A 29 -4.43 -14.43 -3.11
C PRO A 29 -3.76 -14.54 -4.48
N VAL A 30 -3.75 -13.44 -5.22
CA VAL A 30 -3.01 -13.36 -6.48
C VAL A 30 -1.51 -13.39 -6.19
N THR A 31 -0.76 -14.12 -7.02
CA THR A 31 0.70 -14.22 -6.89
C THR A 31 1.39 -13.41 -7.99
N VAL A 32 2.35 -12.57 -7.63
CA VAL A 32 3.20 -11.87 -8.60
C VAL A 32 4.34 -12.80 -9.00
N VAL A 33 4.51 -13.05 -10.29
CA VAL A 33 5.48 -14.00 -10.85
C VAL A 33 6.11 -13.45 -12.13
N PRO A 34 7.28 -13.98 -12.55
CA PRO A 34 7.83 -13.70 -13.88
C PRO A 34 6.85 -14.10 -15.00
N PRO A 35 6.86 -13.41 -16.16
CA PRO A 35 5.97 -13.71 -17.28
C PRO A 35 6.06 -15.15 -17.78
N GLU A 36 7.26 -15.74 -17.75
CA GLU A 36 7.52 -17.11 -18.19
C GLU A 36 6.75 -18.10 -17.33
N LEU A 37 6.83 -17.95 -16.01
CA LEU A 37 6.11 -18.79 -15.05
C LEU A 37 4.59 -18.59 -15.12
N ALA A 38 4.14 -17.37 -15.39
CA ALA A 38 2.73 -17.10 -15.59
C ALA A 38 2.19 -17.80 -16.86
N LEU A 39 2.96 -17.85 -17.94
CA LEU A 39 2.57 -18.52 -19.19
C LEU A 39 2.54 -20.05 -19.04
N GLU A 40 3.45 -20.63 -18.27
CA GLU A 40 3.48 -22.07 -17.96
C GLU A 40 2.19 -22.56 -17.26
N SER A 41 1.43 -21.66 -16.64
CA SER A 41 0.14 -21.99 -16.02
C SER A 41 -0.99 -22.33 -17.01
N GLY A 42 -0.79 -22.06 -18.31
CA GLY A 42 -1.76 -22.35 -19.37
C GLY A 42 -2.94 -21.37 -19.46
N TYR A 43 -2.96 -20.31 -18.64
CA TYR A 43 -3.99 -19.26 -18.74
C TYR A 43 -3.67 -18.25 -19.84
N SER A 44 -4.70 -17.79 -20.55
CA SER A 44 -4.56 -16.68 -21.48
C SER A 44 -4.31 -15.36 -20.74
N PRO A 45 -3.29 -14.58 -21.15
CA PRO A 45 -2.99 -13.30 -20.53
C PRO A 45 -4.03 -12.24 -20.89
N TRP A 46 -4.32 -11.33 -19.98
CA TRP A 46 -5.13 -10.14 -20.22
C TRP A 46 -4.58 -8.93 -19.46
N ALA A 47 -4.68 -7.74 -20.04
CA ALA A 47 -4.15 -6.53 -19.43
C ALA A 47 -5.09 -6.01 -18.33
N ILE A 48 -4.52 -5.67 -17.18
CA ILE A 48 -5.21 -4.96 -16.10
C ILE A 48 -4.49 -3.65 -15.81
N SER A 49 -5.26 -2.58 -15.64
CA SER A 49 -4.74 -1.26 -15.32
C SER A 49 -5.65 -0.56 -14.32
N MET A 50 -5.07 0.24 -13.43
CA MET A 50 -5.79 1.06 -12.46
C MET A 50 -5.17 2.46 -12.43
N PRO A 51 -5.91 3.52 -12.82
CA PRO A 51 -5.41 4.88 -12.75
C PRO A 51 -5.27 5.33 -11.31
N PHE A 52 -4.37 6.28 -11.07
CA PHE A 52 -4.20 6.88 -9.74
C PHE A 52 -3.89 8.38 -9.84
N GLY A 53 -4.25 9.11 -8.78
CA GLY A 53 -4.12 10.57 -8.70
C GLY A 53 -2.81 11.02 -8.05
N LEU A 54 -2.83 12.26 -7.54
CA LEU A 54 -1.71 12.80 -6.77
C LEU A 54 -1.66 12.21 -5.35
N ALA A 55 -0.51 12.38 -4.69
CA ALA A 55 -0.30 12.08 -3.27
C ALA A 55 -0.65 10.64 -2.85
N GLN A 56 -0.34 9.66 -3.71
CA GLN A 56 -0.61 8.25 -3.42
C GLN A 56 0.51 7.61 -2.60
N ASP A 57 0.12 6.81 -1.61
CA ASP A 57 1.02 5.84 -0.96
C ASP A 57 1.14 4.62 -1.88
N GLY A 58 2.34 4.40 -2.43
CA GLY A 58 2.65 3.31 -3.34
C GLY A 58 2.34 1.94 -2.74
N SER A 59 2.52 1.76 -1.43
CA SER A 59 2.20 0.48 -0.76
C SER A 59 0.69 0.23 -0.81
N ALA A 60 -0.11 1.25 -0.49
CA ALA A 60 -1.57 1.16 -0.56
C ALA A 60 -2.06 1.02 -2.00
N LEU A 61 -1.40 1.68 -2.96
CA LEU A 61 -1.69 1.57 -4.38
C LEU A 61 -1.50 0.13 -4.88
N VAL A 62 -0.36 -0.49 -4.56
CA VAL A 62 -0.05 -1.87 -4.96
C VAL A 62 -1.04 -2.84 -4.31
N LEU A 63 -1.29 -2.74 -3.00
CA LEU A 63 -2.25 -3.63 -2.33
C LEU A 63 -3.66 -3.53 -2.94
N ARG A 64 -4.16 -2.31 -3.19
CA ARG A 64 -5.45 -2.11 -3.87
C ARG A 64 -5.48 -2.66 -5.29
N PHE A 65 -4.35 -2.59 -6.00
CA PHE A 65 -4.24 -3.17 -7.35
C PHE A 65 -4.30 -4.70 -7.31
N LEU A 66 -3.62 -5.33 -6.35
CA LEU A 66 -3.69 -6.78 -6.14
C LEU A 66 -5.12 -7.22 -5.78
N GLU A 67 -5.79 -6.50 -4.88
CA GLU A 67 -7.19 -6.74 -4.53
C GLU A 67 -8.10 -6.63 -5.75
N ARG A 68 -7.88 -5.64 -6.62
CA ARG A 68 -8.63 -5.50 -7.88
C ARG A 68 -8.38 -6.68 -8.82
N ALA A 69 -7.15 -7.15 -8.93
CA ALA A 69 -6.80 -8.32 -9.74
C ALA A 69 -7.49 -9.59 -9.21
N GLU A 70 -7.51 -9.78 -7.90
CA GLU A 70 -8.19 -10.90 -7.22
C GLU A 70 -9.70 -10.86 -7.43
N ALA A 71 -10.32 -9.68 -7.25
CA ALA A 71 -11.73 -9.47 -7.53
C ALA A 71 -12.08 -9.78 -8.99
N SER A 72 -11.14 -9.54 -9.90
CA SER A 72 -11.26 -9.87 -11.32
C SER A 72 -10.99 -11.36 -11.63
N GLY A 73 -10.64 -12.15 -10.62
CA GLY A 73 -10.37 -13.58 -10.72
C GLY A 73 -8.96 -13.96 -11.16
N ALA A 74 -8.02 -13.01 -11.19
CA ALA A 74 -6.62 -13.29 -11.52
C ALA A 74 -6.01 -14.28 -10.51
N ARG A 75 -5.16 -15.17 -11.02
CA ARG A 75 -4.34 -16.11 -10.22
C ARG A 75 -2.90 -15.66 -10.16
N TYR A 76 -2.39 -15.17 -11.28
CA TYR A 76 -1.05 -14.64 -11.40
C TYR A 76 -1.07 -13.24 -12.00
N LEU A 77 -0.11 -12.43 -11.58
CA LEU A 77 0.25 -11.18 -12.22
C LEU A 77 1.71 -11.24 -12.66
N SER A 78 2.01 -10.73 -13.85
CA SER A 78 3.37 -10.49 -14.32
C SER A 78 3.49 -9.06 -14.87
N ASN A 79 4.72 -8.57 -15.00
CA ASN A 79 5.02 -7.21 -15.48
C ASN A 79 4.23 -6.13 -14.71
N VAL A 80 4.17 -6.25 -13.39
CA VAL A 80 3.55 -5.21 -12.56
C VAL A 80 4.42 -3.96 -12.66
N GLN A 81 3.86 -2.87 -13.14
CA GLN A 81 4.59 -1.62 -13.32
C GLN A 81 3.76 -0.41 -12.90
N VAL A 82 4.42 0.54 -12.25
CA VAL A 82 3.86 1.85 -11.92
C VAL A 82 4.29 2.81 -13.01
N VAL A 83 3.32 3.44 -13.65
CA VAL A 83 3.51 4.31 -14.81
C VAL A 83 3.12 5.73 -14.44
N PHE A 84 4.07 6.63 -14.65
CA PHE A 84 3.92 8.06 -14.46
C PHE A 84 3.92 8.75 -15.81
N VAL A 85 2.96 9.65 -16.01
CA VAL A 85 2.94 10.58 -17.14
C VAL A 85 3.44 11.92 -16.61
N ALA A 86 4.56 12.39 -17.15
CA ALA A 86 5.19 13.65 -16.76
C ALA A 86 5.41 14.52 -17.99
N ASP A 87 5.55 15.82 -17.78
CA ASP A 87 6.07 16.74 -18.79
C ASP A 87 7.53 17.05 -18.46
N ASP A 88 8.43 16.86 -19.42
CA ASP A 88 9.82 17.28 -19.33
C ASP A 88 10.13 18.25 -20.47
N ALA A 89 10.28 19.53 -20.13
CA ALA A 89 10.54 20.61 -21.06
C ALA A 89 9.56 20.66 -22.26
N GLY A 90 8.27 20.42 -22.02
CA GLY A 90 7.22 20.43 -23.06
C GLY A 90 7.09 19.11 -23.84
N THR A 91 7.86 18.08 -23.48
CA THR A 91 7.71 16.72 -24.01
C THR A 91 6.96 15.88 -22.99
N SER A 92 5.82 15.29 -23.40
CA SER A 92 5.13 14.32 -22.57
C SER A 92 5.92 13.02 -22.53
N MET A 93 6.32 12.61 -21.33
CA MET A 93 7.10 11.41 -21.04
C MET A 93 6.26 10.39 -20.29
N GLU A 94 6.48 9.12 -20.58
CA GLU A 94 5.98 7.98 -19.81
C GLU A 94 7.15 7.31 -19.08
N CYS A 95 7.16 7.41 -17.75
CA CYS A 95 8.17 6.82 -16.88
C CYS A 95 7.59 5.57 -16.18
N ARG A 96 8.32 4.46 -16.21
CA ARG A 96 7.87 3.16 -15.71
C ARG A 96 8.85 2.63 -14.66
N THR A 97 8.33 2.22 -13.51
CA THR A 97 9.06 1.38 -12.55
C THR A 97 8.41 0.02 -12.47
N THR A 98 9.20 -1.06 -12.52
CA THR A 98 8.67 -2.44 -12.48
C THR A 98 8.80 -3.00 -11.08
N LEU A 99 7.74 -3.68 -10.61
CA LEU A 99 7.73 -4.44 -9.36
C LEU A 99 7.86 -5.93 -9.69
N MET A 100 9.01 -6.51 -9.34
CA MET A 100 9.35 -7.90 -9.64
C MET A 100 9.55 -8.72 -8.36
N PRO A 101 9.34 -10.04 -8.37
CA PRO A 101 9.70 -10.88 -7.23
C PRO A 101 11.20 -10.81 -6.88
N GLU A 102 11.54 -10.76 -5.59
CA GLU A 102 12.92 -10.81 -5.13
C GLU A 102 13.68 -12.04 -5.68
N GLY A 103 14.95 -11.85 -6.04
CA GLY A 103 15.79 -12.94 -6.57
C GLY A 103 15.65 -13.20 -8.06
N THR A 104 14.71 -12.54 -8.74
CA THR A 104 14.65 -12.53 -10.21
C THR A 104 15.56 -11.42 -10.73
N ILE A 105 16.60 -11.77 -11.49
CA ILE A 105 17.45 -10.80 -12.18
C ILE A 105 16.80 -10.55 -13.54
N PRO A 106 16.37 -9.31 -13.86
CA PRO A 106 15.78 -9.05 -15.16
C PRO A 106 16.82 -9.31 -16.28
N PRO A 107 16.46 -10.07 -17.35
CA PRO A 107 17.38 -10.41 -18.43
C PRO A 107 17.76 -9.22 -19.35
N TRP A 108 17.09 -8.07 -19.21
CA TRP A 108 17.15 -6.96 -20.18
C TRP A 108 18.24 -5.89 -19.94
N LYS A 109 19.14 -6.07 -18.97
CA LYS A 109 20.23 -5.11 -18.69
C LYS A 109 21.17 -4.72 -19.86
N PRO A 110 21.33 -5.46 -20.98
CA PRO A 110 22.24 -5.01 -22.04
C PRO A 110 21.64 -4.00 -23.03
N LEU A 111 20.31 -3.87 -23.17
CA LEU A 111 19.72 -3.02 -24.23
C LEU A 111 19.70 -1.52 -23.89
N ILE A 112 19.64 -1.17 -22.60
CA ILE A 112 19.49 0.22 -22.14
C ILE A 112 20.79 1.02 -22.28
N ARG A 113 21.96 0.37 -22.18
CA ARG A 113 23.25 1.05 -22.38
C ARG A 113 23.44 1.57 -23.80
N THR A 114 22.90 0.88 -24.80
CA THR A 114 23.03 1.28 -26.20
C THR A 114 22.13 2.46 -26.55
N ALA A 115 20.95 2.57 -25.91
CA ALA A 115 20.01 3.65 -26.14
C ALA A 115 20.35 4.93 -25.35
N MET A 116 20.89 4.80 -24.13
CA MET A 116 21.44 5.95 -23.38
C MET A 116 22.63 6.60 -24.10
N ALA A 117 23.42 5.83 -24.86
CA ALA A 117 24.52 6.36 -25.66
C ALA A 117 24.06 7.20 -26.88
N ALA A 118 22.79 7.09 -27.29
CA ALA A 118 22.22 7.84 -28.40
C ALA A 118 21.62 9.21 -27.99
N GLY A 119 21.57 9.53 -26.68
CA GLY A 119 21.13 10.84 -26.20
C GLY A 119 19.61 11.10 -26.30
N GLU A 120 18.79 10.08 -26.52
CA GLU A 120 17.34 10.20 -26.73
C GLU A 120 16.48 10.18 -25.45
N TYR A 121 17.08 10.14 -24.26
CA TYR A 121 16.36 9.94 -22.99
C TYR A 121 16.43 11.16 -22.07
N ALA A 122 15.29 11.49 -21.44
CA ALA A 122 15.23 12.48 -20.36
C ALA A 122 16.10 12.01 -19.19
N PRO A 123 16.94 12.88 -18.61
CA PRO A 123 17.76 12.50 -17.47
C PRO A 123 16.89 12.17 -16.26
N LEU A 124 17.01 10.94 -15.78
CA LEU A 124 16.42 10.49 -14.53
C LEU A 124 17.02 11.29 -13.36
N LYS A 125 16.34 12.38 -12.97
CA LYS A 125 16.80 13.21 -11.85
C LYS A 125 16.30 12.62 -10.54
N LEU A 126 17.22 12.19 -9.69
CA LEU A 126 16.90 11.81 -8.31
C LEU A 126 16.82 13.05 -7.41
N VAL A 127 15.80 13.09 -6.56
CA VAL A 127 15.54 14.11 -5.55
C VAL A 127 15.46 13.43 -4.19
N SER A 128 16.18 13.98 -3.22
CA SER A 128 16.18 13.51 -1.83
C SER A 128 15.44 14.53 -0.95
N ARG A 129 14.45 14.09 -0.17
CA ARG A 129 13.78 14.94 0.84
C ARG A 129 13.68 14.20 2.17
N PRO A 130 13.83 14.90 3.30
CA PRO A 130 13.57 14.32 4.61
C PRO A 130 12.05 14.14 4.78
N VAL A 131 11.62 12.94 5.14
CA VAL A 131 10.22 12.61 5.42
C VAL A 131 10.06 12.10 6.85
N PRO A 132 8.95 12.44 7.54
CA PRO A 132 8.65 11.84 8.84
C PRO A 132 8.47 10.32 8.70
N ASP A 133 9.08 9.58 9.60
CA ASP A 133 8.95 8.13 9.73
C ASP A 133 8.71 7.76 11.20
N VAL A 134 8.11 6.60 11.43
CA VAL A 134 7.88 6.06 12.77
C VAL A 134 8.54 4.70 12.84
N VAL A 135 9.53 4.58 13.72
CA VAL A 135 10.25 3.33 13.95
C VAL A 135 10.00 2.85 15.37
N VAL A 136 9.90 1.54 15.57
CA VAL A 136 9.87 0.97 16.91
C VAL A 136 11.29 0.96 17.45
N SER A 137 11.52 1.69 18.53
CA SER A 137 12.79 1.70 19.25
C SER A 137 12.60 1.11 20.63
N CYS A 138 13.50 0.21 21.02
CA CYS A 138 13.51 -0.41 22.33
C CYS A 138 14.63 0.21 23.18
N GLN A 139 14.27 0.77 24.32
CA GLN A 139 15.21 1.33 25.28
C GLN A 139 15.13 0.56 26.59
N GLU A 140 16.29 0.30 27.19
CA GLU A 140 16.36 -0.27 28.52
C GLU A 140 16.09 0.84 29.55
N THR A 141 15.05 0.65 30.35
CA THR A 141 14.62 1.59 31.39
C THR A 141 14.65 0.89 32.75
N TRP A 142 14.90 1.64 33.82
CA TRP A 142 14.88 1.08 35.17
C TRP A 142 13.48 1.17 35.76
N ALA A 143 12.79 0.03 35.88
CA ALA A 143 11.51 -0.05 36.56
C ALA A 143 11.73 -0.29 38.06
N VAL A 144 11.02 0.48 38.89
CA VAL A 144 10.98 0.26 40.34
C VAL A 144 9.74 -0.55 40.67
N THR A 145 9.91 -1.76 41.17
CA THR A 145 8.80 -2.63 41.57
C THR A 145 8.84 -2.85 43.08
N MET A 146 7.69 -2.71 43.74
CA MET A 146 7.55 -3.08 45.15
C MET A 146 7.41 -4.61 45.25
N VAL A 147 8.35 -5.25 45.93
CA VAL A 147 8.27 -6.68 46.24
C VAL A 147 7.80 -6.82 47.69
N PRO A 148 6.59 -7.36 47.94
CA PRO A 148 6.11 -7.58 49.29
C PRO A 148 6.95 -8.66 49.96
N GLN A 149 7.35 -8.40 51.20
CA GLN A 149 8.06 -9.35 52.05
C GLN A 149 7.31 -9.45 53.37
N ALA A 150 6.89 -10.66 53.72
CA ALA A 150 6.33 -10.94 55.02
C ALA A 150 7.48 -11.03 56.04
N VAL A 151 7.53 -10.08 56.98
CA VAL A 151 8.51 -10.09 58.06
C VAL A 151 7.79 -10.46 59.34
N ARG A 152 8.27 -11.51 60.02
CA ARG A 152 7.82 -11.82 61.38
C ARG A 152 8.55 -10.91 62.35
N VAL A 153 7.80 -10.06 63.06
CA VAL A 153 8.36 -9.26 64.15
C VAL A 153 8.49 -10.18 65.36
N SER A 154 9.73 -10.58 65.67
CA SER A 154 10.02 -11.34 66.88
C SER A 154 10.12 -10.38 68.07
N ASN A 155 9.08 -10.35 68.91
CA ASN A 155 9.14 -9.65 70.18
C ASN A 155 10.06 -10.42 71.13
N ALA A 156 11.17 -9.80 71.54
CA ALA A 156 12.04 -10.33 72.59
C ALA A 156 11.32 -10.21 73.95
N GLY A 157 10.42 -11.15 74.24
CA GLY A 157 9.69 -11.17 75.50
C GLY A 157 8.38 -11.95 75.45
N GLY A 158 8.45 -13.28 75.41
CA GLY A 158 7.42 -14.20 75.93
C GLY A 158 5.96 -14.04 75.47
N ALA A 159 5.68 -13.41 74.32
CA ALA A 159 4.32 -13.14 73.81
C ALA A 159 3.93 -14.12 72.66
N PRO A 160 2.62 -14.35 72.42
CA PRO A 160 2.07 -15.31 71.43
C PRO A 160 2.57 -15.06 69.98
N PRO A 161 2.41 -16.05 69.05
CA PRO A 161 3.08 -16.05 67.74
C PRO A 161 2.97 -14.71 67.01
N GLY A 162 4.14 -14.15 66.68
CA GLY A 162 4.30 -12.78 66.20
C GLY A 162 3.44 -12.45 64.98
N GLU A 163 2.83 -11.26 65.04
CA GLU A 163 2.03 -10.67 63.98
C GLU A 163 2.85 -10.59 62.68
N LEU A 164 2.28 -11.09 61.59
CA LEU A 164 2.89 -11.03 60.26
C LEU A 164 2.70 -9.62 59.72
N THR A 165 3.76 -8.82 59.71
CA THR A 165 3.74 -7.52 59.04
C THR A 165 4.19 -7.69 57.59
N ILE A 166 3.38 -7.19 56.65
CA ILE A 166 3.76 -7.14 55.24
C ILE A 166 4.55 -5.85 55.03
N GLY A 167 5.88 -5.97 54.91
CA GLY A 167 6.75 -4.90 54.43
C GLY A 167 6.91 -4.97 52.92
N GLY A 168 7.45 -3.91 52.31
CA GLY A 168 7.76 -3.89 50.88
C GLY A 168 9.17 -3.36 50.64
N ASN A 169 9.99 -4.10 49.90
CA ASN A 169 11.28 -3.62 49.44
C ASN A 169 11.15 -3.15 47.98
N MET A 170 11.69 -1.97 47.69
CA MET A 170 11.74 -1.44 46.33
C MET A 170 12.91 -2.08 45.60
N VAL A 171 12.63 -2.88 44.57
CA VAL A 171 13.64 -3.52 43.73
C VAL A 171 13.68 -2.81 42.38
N ARG A 172 14.86 -2.36 41.97
CA ARG A 172 15.11 -1.84 40.63
C ARG A 172 15.44 -3.01 39.71
N ARG A 173 14.71 -3.14 38.61
CA ARG A 173 15.00 -4.13 37.56
C ARG A 173 15.08 -3.42 36.21
N PRO A 174 16.04 -3.79 35.35
CA PRO A 174 16.02 -3.34 33.98
C PRO A 174 14.78 -3.91 33.28
N GLU A 175 14.07 -3.06 32.56
CA GLU A 175 12.90 -3.40 31.75
C GLU A 175 13.11 -2.80 30.35
N VAL A 176 13.03 -3.64 29.32
CA VAL A 176 13.07 -3.18 27.93
C VAL A 176 11.70 -2.66 27.55
N ARG A 177 11.62 -1.37 27.24
CA ARG A 177 10.39 -0.74 26.76
C ARG A 177 10.56 -0.38 25.29
N CYS A 178 9.72 -0.97 24.46
CA CYS A 178 9.65 -0.66 23.04
C CYS A 178 8.48 0.29 22.79
N GLY A 179 8.72 1.33 22.00
CA GLY A 179 7.69 2.29 21.63
C GLY A 179 7.95 2.91 20.25
N PRO A 180 6.92 3.48 19.63
CA PRO A 180 7.09 4.23 18.40
C PRO A 180 7.89 5.51 18.68
N VAL A 181 8.94 5.74 17.90
CA VAL A 181 9.75 6.96 17.92
C VAL A 181 9.68 7.62 16.56
N ALA A 182 9.29 8.90 16.55
CA ALA A 182 9.31 9.71 15.34
C ALA A 182 10.76 10.00 14.95
N THR A 183 11.10 9.72 13.70
CA THR A 183 12.41 9.98 13.11
C THR A 183 12.24 10.65 11.74
N MET A 184 13.30 11.29 11.24
CA MET A 184 13.33 11.79 9.87
C MET A 184 14.16 10.82 9.03
N ARG A 185 13.56 10.26 7.98
CA ARG A 185 14.27 9.42 7.01
C ARG A 185 14.49 10.20 5.73
N LEU A 186 15.66 10.05 5.12
CA LEU A 186 15.90 10.60 3.79
C LEU A 186 15.24 9.69 2.75
N LEU A 187 14.30 10.24 1.99
CA LEU A 187 13.64 9.55 0.89
C LEU A 187 14.22 10.06 -0.43
N THR A 188 14.90 9.18 -1.17
CA THR A 188 15.40 9.44 -2.52
C THR A 188 14.46 8.84 -3.55
N ARG A 189 14.07 9.62 -4.56
CA ARG A 189 13.13 9.21 -5.62
C ARG A 189 13.34 10.01 -6.90
N TYR A 190 12.68 9.63 -7.98
CA TYR A 190 12.75 10.40 -9.22
C TYR A 190 11.92 11.69 -9.13
N ALA A 191 12.36 12.72 -9.85
CA ALA A 191 11.73 14.05 -9.85
C ALA A 191 10.27 13.99 -10.32
N PHE A 192 9.92 13.09 -11.24
CA PHE A 192 8.53 12.93 -11.70
C PHE A 192 7.63 12.32 -10.62
N GLU A 193 8.14 11.43 -9.78
CA GLU A 193 7.41 10.85 -8.63
C GLU A 193 7.18 11.93 -7.57
N ASP A 194 8.21 12.72 -7.31
CA ASP A 194 8.19 13.85 -6.37
C ASP A 194 7.20 14.95 -6.82
N ALA A 195 7.11 15.22 -8.13
CA ALA A 195 6.18 16.20 -8.70
C ALA A 195 4.71 15.86 -8.43
N VAL A 196 4.37 14.57 -8.34
CA VAL A 196 3.01 14.11 -8.03
C VAL A 196 2.81 13.74 -6.56
N ASN A 197 3.78 14.05 -5.69
CA ASN A 197 3.81 13.65 -4.28
C ASN A 197 3.64 12.14 -4.06
N TYR A 198 4.10 11.31 -5.00
CA TYR A 198 4.05 9.87 -4.84
C TYR A 198 5.02 9.42 -3.76
N VAL A 199 4.57 8.53 -2.87
CA VAL A 199 5.40 7.89 -1.86
C VAL A 199 5.72 6.47 -2.34
N PRO A 200 6.98 6.13 -2.63
CA PRO A 200 7.35 4.79 -3.10
C PRO A 200 6.87 3.67 -2.17
N PRO A 201 6.55 2.49 -2.72
CA PRO A 201 6.04 1.37 -1.93
C PRO A 201 7.07 0.92 -0.89
N ARG A 202 6.64 0.79 0.37
CA ARG A 202 7.46 0.22 1.43
C ARG A 202 7.28 -1.28 1.45
N ILE A 203 8.29 -2.00 0.97
CA ILE A 203 8.27 -3.47 0.90
C ILE A 203 7.96 -4.08 2.27
N GLU A 204 8.49 -3.50 3.35
CA GLU A 204 8.24 -3.99 4.71
C GLU A 204 6.75 -3.97 5.08
N ARG A 205 6.04 -2.89 4.72
CA ARG A 205 4.60 -2.76 4.97
C ARG A 205 3.77 -3.70 4.11
N MET A 206 4.21 -3.97 2.88
CA MET A 206 3.53 -4.94 2.04
C MET A 206 3.68 -6.36 2.60
N GLY A 207 4.86 -6.71 3.12
CA GLY A 207 5.11 -8.00 3.77
C GLY A 207 4.25 -8.26 5.01
N GLU A 208 3.87 -7.21 5.75
CA GLU A 208 2.92 -7.33 6.88
C GLU A 208 1.52 -7.76 6.43
N HIS A 209 1.08 -7.31 5.25
CA HIS A 209 -0.25 -7.62 4.71
C HIS A 209 -0.25 -8.90 3.85
N ARG A 210 0.86 -9.17 3.17
CA ARG A 210 1.06 -10.23 2.18
C ARG A 210 2.48 -10.79 2.32
N PRO A 211 2.75 -11.67 3.29
CA PRO A 211 4.11 -12.17 3.56
C PRO A 211 4.71 -12.98 2.41
N GLU A 212 3.87 -13.50 1.51
CA GLU A 212 4.27 -14.14 0.26
C GLU A 212 4.76 -13.16 -0.81
N LEU A 213 4.45 -11.87 -0.66
CA LEU A 213 4.74 -10.81 -1.62
C LEU A 213 6.11 -10.19 -1.34
N LYS A 214 7.15 -10.84 -1.84
CA LYS A 214 8.53 -10.32 -1.81
C LYS A 214 8.83 -9.62 -3.11
N LEU A 215 8.71 -8.30 -3.16
CA LEU A 215 8.92 -7.51 -4.37
C LEU A 215 10.13 -6.60 -4.25
N GLN A 216 10.81 -6.41 -5.37
CA GLN A 216 11.81 -5.38 -5.60
C GLN A 216 11.34 -4.44 -6.70
N GLU A 217 11.60 -3.15 -6.54
CA GLU A 217 11.36 -2.13 -7.55
C GLU A 217 12.61 -1.97 -8.44
N THR A 218 12.43 -1.88 -9.76
CA THR A 218 13.52 -1.60 -10.71
C THR A 218 13.82 -0.10 -10.78
N GLU A 219 14.96 0.25 -11.38
CA GLU A 219 15.19 1.63 -11.82
C GLU A 219 14.07 2.06 -12.80
N ALA A 220 13.74 3.35 -12.78
CA ALA A 220 12.74 3.92 -13.66
C ALA A 220 13.27 4.03 -15.10
N GLU A 221 12.38 3.82 -16.06
CA GLU A 221 12.65 3.97 -17.48
C GLU A 221 11.66 4.97 -18.09
N CYS A 222 12.16 6.07 -18.66
CA CYS A 222 11.32 7.15 -19.20
C CYS A 222 11.42 7.23 -20.72
N TYR A 223 10.29 7.24 -21.42
CA TYR A 223 10.22 7.31 -22.89
C TYR A 223 9.28 8.43 -23.31
N PRO A 224 9.43 9.00 -24.53
CA PRO A 224 8.39 9.84 -25.10
C PRO A 224 7.04 9.11 -25.10
N ARG A 225 5.99 9.77 -24.64
CA ARG A 225 4.67 9.14 -24.51
C ARG A 225 4.11 8.82 -25.89
N ASP A 226 3.65 7.58 -26.06
CA ASP A 226 2.81 7.22 -27.21
C ASP A 226 1.49 8.03 -27.15
N PRO A 227 1.09 8.73 -28.23
CA PRO A 227 -0.19 9.41 -28.30
C PRO A 227 -1.41 8.51 -28.04
N ALA A 228 -1.30 7.20 -28.33
CA ALA A 228 -2.34 6.22 -28.08
C ALA A 228 -2.41 5.74 -26.62
N SER A 229 -1.34 5.96 -25.83
CA SER A 229 -1.31 5.57 -24.41
C SER A 229 -2.17 6.48 -23.54
N PRO A 230 -2.77 5.95 -22.45
CA PRO A 230 -3.52 6.76 -21.50
C PRO A 230 -2.66 7.90 -20.91
N GLY A 231 -3.19 9.12 -20.95
CA GLY A 231 -2.52 10.32 -20.43
C GLY A 231 -2.61 10.51 -18.92
N VAL A 232 -2.74 9.42 -18.16
CA VAL A 232 -2.90 9.43 -16.70
C VAL A 232 -1.92 8.46 -16.04
N ASN A 233 -1.50 8.79 -14.82
CA ASN A 233 -0.73 7.89 -13.99
C ASN A 233 -1.55 6.63 -13.70
N ARG A 234 -0.90 5.47 -13.74
CA ARG A 234 -1.57 4.18 -13.62
C ARG A 234 -0.61 3.10 -13.13
N ILE A 235 -1.14 2.12 -12.43
CA ILE A 235 -0.47 0.84 -12.19
C ILE A 235 -1.06 -0.18 -13.14
N GLU A 236 -0.22 -0.95 -13.82
CA GLU A 236 -0.65 -1.93 -14.81
C GLU A 236 0.14 -3.24 -14.71
N ALA A 237 -0.44 -4.31 -15.23
CA ALA A 237 0.14 -5.63 -15.24
C ALA A 237 -0.52 -6.52 -16.30
N MET A 238 0.11 -7.66 -16.57
CA MET A 238 -0.53 -8.77 -17.26
C MET A 238 -1.10 -9.73 -16.22
N ALA A 239 -2.40 -9.99 -16.30
CA ALA A 239 -3.12 -10.91 -15.43
C ALA A 239 -3.40 -12.25 -16.13
N TYR A 240 -3.39 -13.32 -15.35
CA TYR A 240 -3.55 -14.69 -15.81
C TYR A 240 -4.56 -15.41 -14.94
N GLY A 241 -5.50 -16.10 -15.58
CA GLY A 241 -6.59 -16.82 -14.92
C GLY A 241 -7.85 -15.98 -14.74
N GLY A 242 -8.90 -16.63 -14.22
CA GLY A 242 -10.20 -16.00 -13.96
C GLY A 242 -11.10 -15.93 -15.20
N ALA A 243 -12.15 -15.10 -15.11
CA ALA A 243 -13.11 -14.90 -16.20
C ALA A 243 -12.64 -13.86 -17.24
N GLY A 244 -11.38 -13.41 -17.14
CA GLY A 244 -10.77 -12.42 -18.01
C GLY A 244 -11.20 -10.98 -17.70
N PRO A 245 -10.87 -10.01 -18.58
CA PRO A 245 -11.02 -8.58 -18.33
C PRO A 245 -12.48 -8.16 -18.08
N ARG A 246 -13.46 -8.94 -18.57
CA ARG A 246 -14.88 -8.68 -18.36
C ARG A 246 -15.31 -8.77 -16.89
N ALA A 247 -14.64 -9.58 -16.07
CA ALA A 247 -14.93 -9.65 -14.63
C ALA A 247 -14.51 -8.38 -13.89
N ALA A 248 -13.49 -7.66 -14.38
CA ALA A 248 -12.95 -6.45 -13.74
C ALA A 248 -13.89 -5.23 -13.81
N PHE A 249 -14.92 -5.28 -14.66
CA PHE A 249 -15.87 -4.18 -14.89
C PHE A 249 -17.26 -4.42 -14.29
N LEU A 250 -17.50 -5.57 -13.65
CA LEU A 250 -18.84 -5.92 -13.17
C LEU A 250 -19.21 -5.26 -11.83
N ASP A 251 -18.23 -4.77 -11.05
CA ASP A 251 -18.48 -4.24 -9.71
C ASP A 251 -18.01 -2.78 -9.55
N GLY A 252 -18.91 -1.83 -9.84
CA GLY A 252 -18.90 -0.50 -9.23
C GLY A 252 -18.75 0.70 -10.19
N PRO A 253 -19.41 1.84 -9.89
CA PRO A 253 -19.20 3.09 -10.63
C PRO A 253 -17.74 3.53 -10.46
N MET A 254 -17.05 3.73 -11.58
CA MET A 254 -15.74 4.37 -11.57
C MET A 254 -15.88 5.73 -10.87
N PRO A 255 -15.02 6.07 -9.88
CA PRO A 255 -15.00 7.43 -9.38
C PRO A 255 -14.69 8.35 -10.56
N LEU A 256 -15.61 9.27 -10.84
CA LEU A 256 -15.39 10.36 -11.79
C LEU A 256 -14.17 11.14 -11.30
N MET A 257 -13.02 10.87 -11.91
CA MET A 257 -11.82 11.67 -11.69
C MET A 257 -12.09 13.05 -12.28
N GLU A 258 -12.15 14.05 -11.39
CA GLU A 258 -12.17 15.46 -11.79
C GLU A 258 -10.87 15.71 -12.55
N ALA A 259 -10.99 16.20 -13.79
CA ALA A 259 -9.84 16.47 -14.64
C ALA A 259 -8.85 17.40 -13.91
N PRO A 260 -7.53 17.22 -14.07
CA PRO A 260 -6.55 18.11 -13.48
C PRO A 260 -6.86 19.56 -13.91
N ARG A 261 -7.13 20.41 -12.92
CA ARG A 261 -7.28 21.86 -13.16
C ARG A 261 -5.96 22.35 -13.75
N SER A 262 -6.02 22.89 -14.95
CA SER A 262 -4.91 23.59 -15.60
C SER A 262 -4.29 24.57 -14.61
N ALA A 263 -2.97 24.49 -14.42
CA ALA A 263 -2.24 25.43 -13.59
C ALA A 263 -2.54 26.87 -14.03
N PRO A 264 -2.66 27.83 -13.10
CA PRO A 264 -2.85 29.23 -13.45
C PRO A 264 -1.69 29.68 -14.34
N GLN A 265 -2.02 30.15 -15.54
CA GLN A 265 -1.10 30.88 -16.41
C GLN A 265 -0.60 32.09 -15.62
N MET A 266 0.69 32.12 -15.29
CA MET A 266 1.34 33.35 -14.87
C MET A 266 1.56 34.19 -16.14
N ASP A 267 0.71 35.21 -16.31
CA ASP A 267 0.99 36.29 -17.24
C ASP A 267 2.27 37.02 -16.74
N LEU A 268 3.27 37.05 -17.61
CA LEU A 268 4.52 37.81 -17.46
C LEU A 268 4.33 39.23 -18.02
#